data_AF-A8V3N0-F1
#
_entry.id   AF-A8V3N0-F1
#
_cell.length_a   1.000
_cell.length_b   1.000
_cell.length_c   1.000
_cell.angle_alpha   90.00
_cell.angle_beta   90.00
_cell.angle_gamma   90.00
#
_symmetry.space_group_name_H-M   'P 1'
#
loop_
_entity.id
_entity.type
_entity.pdbx_description
1 polymer ?
#
loop_
_entity_poly.entity_id
_entity_poly.type
_entity_poly.pdbx_seq_one_letter_code
_entity_poly.pdbx_strand_id
1 'polypeptide(L)'
;VKVHVKIEERGKERIQVFEGVVISIKGSGTGKTFTVRKVSYGVGIERTFPWGCPSVAKVEVAKRGKVRRAKLYYLRERRGKAARIREIKEWEIKKRAAESAAAKENQ
;
A
#
# COMPACT_ATOMS: atom_id res chain seq x y z
N VAL A 1 2.75 3.13 2.69
CA VAL A 1 2.35 1.93 3.47
C VAL A 1 3.60 1.25 3.93
N LYS A 2 3.63 0.78 5.18
CA LYS A 2 4.73 0.00 5.75
C LYS A 2 4.28 -1.46 5.89
N VAL A 3 4.96 -2.37 5.21
CA VAL A 3 4.71 -3.82 5.30
C VAL A 3 5.81 -4.44 6.13
N HIS A 4 5.46 -5.03 7.26
CA HIS A 4 6.40 -5.72 8.15
C HIS A 4 6.51 -7.17 7.70
N VAL A 5 7.65 -7.51 7.09
CA VAL A 5 7.91 -8.84 6.54
C VAL A 5 8.86 -9.57 7.48
N LYS A 6 8.46 -10.76 7.93
CA LYS A 6 9.33 -11.69 8.64
C LYS A 6 10.29 -12.32 7.64
N ILE A 7 11.57 -12.24 7.93
CA ILE A 7 12.65 -12.86 7.15
C ILE A 7 13.42 -13.75 8.11
N GLU A 8 13.52 -15.02 7.75
CA GLU A 8 14.32 -16.01 8.47
C GLU A 8 15.63 -16.24 7.72
N GLU A 9 16.75 -16.03 8.40
CA GLU A 9 18.09 -16.32 7.86
C GLU A 9 18.87 -17.14 8.90
N ARG A 10 19.20 -18.39 8.54
CA ARG A 10 20.03 -19.31 9.35
C ARG A 10 19.54 -19.43 10.81
N GLY A 11 18.23 -19.60 11.01
CA GLY A 11 17.60 -19.80 12.31
C GLY A 11 17.38 -18.52 13.14
N LYS A 12 17.66 -17.34 12.59
CA LYS A 12 17.29 -16.06 13.21
C LYS A 12 16.17 -15.40 12.42
N GLU A 13 15.10 -15.03 13.12
CA GLU A 13 14.02 -14.24 12.55
C GLU A 13 14.27 -12.74 12.76
N ARG A 14 14.04 -11.96 11.70
CA ARG A 14 14.02 -10.49 11.77
C ARG A 14 12.80 -9.95 11.05
N ILE A 15 12.31 -8.80 11.50
CA ILE A 15 11.25 -8.06 10.82
C ILE A 15 11.88 -6.98 9.95
N GLN A 16 11.76 -7.12 8.62
CA GLN A 16 12.13 -6.09 7.67
C GLN A 16 10.91 -5.27 7.27
N VAL A 17 11.02 -3.95 7.40
CA VAL A 17 9.94 -3.04 6.99
C VAL A 17 10.13 -2.63 5.53
N PHE A 18 9.19 -3.02 4.68
CA PHE A 18 9.10 -2.57 3.31
C PHE A 18 8.11 -1.40 3.21
N GLU A 19 8.65 -0.19 3.13
CA GLU A 19 7.86 1.03 2.99
C GLU A 19 7.78 1.49 1.53
N GLY A 20 6.57 1.71 1.04
CA GLY A 20 6.35 2.23 -0.31
C GLY A 20 4.91 2.60 -0.64
N VAL A 21 4.69 2.87 -1.92
CA VAL A 21 3.38 3.21 -2.49
C VAL A 21 2.71 1.93 -3.00
N VAL A 22 1.44 1.71 -2.65
CA VAL A 22 0.65 0.63 -3.26
C VAL A 22 0.28 1.04 -4.67
N ILE A 23 0.75 0.30 -5.67
CA ILE A 23 0.53 0.62 -7.09
C ILE A 23 -0.58 -0.21 -7.71
N SER A 24 -0.93 -1.34 -7.13
CA SER A 24 -2.01 -2.20 -7.60
C SER A 24 -2.54 -3.05 -6.46
N ILE A 25 -3.84 -3.34 -6.55
CA ILE A 25 -4.52 -4.38 -5.78
C ILE A 25 -5.28 -5.19 -6.81
N LYS A 26 -5.12 -6.52 -6.80
CA LYS A 26 -5.73 -7.41 -7.78
C LYS A 26 -6.17 -8.73 -7.14
N GLY A 27 -7.08 -9.42 -7.82
CA GLY A 27 -7.64 -10.69 -7.35
C GLY A 27 -8.73 -10.53 -6.31
N SER A 28 -9.32 -11.66 -5.94
CA SER A 28 -10.39 -11.81 -4.95
C SER A 28 -10.10 -13.00 -4.05
N GLY A 29 -10.79 -13.06 -2.89
CA GLY A 29 -10.62 -14.14 -1.92
C GLY A 29 -9.15 -14.37 -1.52
N THR A 30 -8.74 -15.63 -1.51
CA THR A 30 -7.38 -16.07 -1.18
C THR A 30 -6.32 -15.60 -2.19
N GLY A 31 -6.74 -15.37 -3.44
CA GLY A 31 -5.86 -14.86 -4.51
C GLY A 31 -5.66 -13.34 -4.49
N LYS A 32 -6.23 -12.63 -3.51
CA LYS A 32 -6.11 -11.18 -3.41
C LYS A 32 -4.67 -10.79 -3.06
N THR A 33 -4.09 -9.93 -3.88
CA THR A 33 -2.71 -9.46 -3.74
C THR A 33 -2.64 -7.94 -3.87
N PHE A 34 -1.60 -7.35 -3.29
CA PHE A 34 -1.28 -5.95 -3.45
C PHE A 34 0.21 -5.78 -3.74
N THR A 35 0.54 -4.87 -4.66
CA THR A 35 1.93 -4.59 -5.04
C THR A 35 2.36 -3.25 -4.48
N VAL A 36 3.48 -3.24 -3.76
CA VAL A 36 4.10 -2.06 -3.18
C VAL A 36 5.37 -1.72 -3.96
N ARG A 37 5.51 -0.46 -4.37
CA ARG A 37 6.67 0.09 -5.06
C ARG A 37 7.45 1.01 -4.14
N LYS A 38 8.76 0.83 -4.07
CA LYS A 38 9.73 1.69 -3.39
C LYS A 38 10.89 1.97 -4.34
N VAL A 39 11.45 3.18 -4.32
CA VAL A 39 12.77 3.42 -4.92
C VAL A 39 13.78 3.37 -3.78
N SER A 40 14.74 2.46 -3.85
CA SER A 40 15.80 2.29 -2.85
C SER A 40 17.14 2.34 -3.56
N TYR A 41 18.05 3.21 -3.10
CA TYR A 41 19.38 3.37 -3.69
C TYR A 41 19.35 3.59 -5.22
N GLY A 42 18.40 4.39 -5.71
CA GLY A 42 18.24 4.67 -7.15
C GLY A 42 17.54 3.56 -7.96
N VAL A 43 17.32 2.38 -7.37
CA VAL A 43 16.67 1.25 -8.04
C VAL A 43 15.20 1.15 -7.63
N GLY A 44 14.31 1.00 -8.61
CA GLY A 44 12.88 0.78 -8.38
C GLY A 44 12.61 -0.67 -8.00
N ILE A 45 12.23 -0.90 -6.75
CA ILE A 45 11.89 -2.22 -6.21
C ILE A 45 10.38 -2.33 -6.09
N GLU A 46 9.82 -3.42 -6.62
CA GLU A 46 8.41 -3.77 -6.47
C GLU A 46 8.30 -5.12 -5.74
N ARG A 47 7.44 -5.18 -4.72
CA ARG A 47 7.11 -6.43 -4.03
C ARG A 47 5.60 -6.63 -4.05
N THR A 48 5.17 -7.83 -4.41
CA THR A 48 3.77 -8.24 -4.39
C THR A 48 3.52 -9.12 -3.18
N PHE A 49 2.52 -8.77 -2.38
CA PHE A 49 2.16 -9.48 -1.17
C PHE A 49 0.73 -10.04 -1.32
N PRO A 50 0.52 -11.33 -1.01
CA PRO A 50 -0.81 -11.86 -0.78
C PRO A 50 -1.44 -11.25 0.47
N TRP A 51 -2.77 -11.12 0.48
CA TRP A 51 -3.51 -10.52 1.59
C TRP A 51 -3.42 -11.37 2.88
N GLY A 52 -3.40 -12.70 2.75
CA GLY A 52 -3.32 -13.65 3.87
C GLY A 52 -1.94 -14.29 4.06
N CYS A 53 -0.86 -13.61 3.69
CA CYS A 53 0.47 -14.19 3.72
C CYS A 53 1.03 -14.28 5.17
N PRO A 54 1.48 -15.46 5.65
CA PRO A 54 1.97 -15.62 7.03
C PRO A 54 3.30 -14.92 7.30
N SER A 55 4.08 -14.62 6.25
CA SER A 55 5.32 -13.86 6.37
C SER A 55 5.08 -12.37 6.60
N VAL A 56 3.86 -11.86 6.39
CA VAL A 56 3.50 -10.47 6.68
C VAL A 56 2.95 -10.39 8.10
N ALA A 57 3.74 -9.81 9.02
CA ALA A 57 3.34 -9.66 10.41
C ALA A 57 2.30 -8.54 10.59
N LYS A 58 2.49 -7.41 9.91
CA LYS A 58 1.65 -6.22 10.06
C LYS A 58 1.73 -5.32 8.84
N VAL A 59 0.60 -4.73 8.46
CA VAL A 59 0.53 -3.68 7.44
C VAL A 59 0.02 -2.39 8.07
N GLU A 60 0.80 -1.32 7.93
CA GLU A 60 0.45 0.00 8.46
C GLU A 60 0.30 1.04 7.35
N VAL A 61 -0.80 1.79 7.41
CA VAL A 61 -1.06 2.88 6.48
C VAL A 61 -0.38 4.15 6.99
N ALA A 62 0.85 4.40 6.53
CA ALA A 62 1.58 5.61 6.90
C ALA A 62 0.94 6.90 6.38
N LYS A 63 0.48 6.90 5.11
CA LYS A 63 -0.12 8.05 4.42
C LYS A 63 -1.16 7.60 3.41
N ARG A 64 -2.20 8.42 3.19
CA ARG A 64 -3.23 8.18 2.17
C ARG A 64 -3.08 9.17 1.02
N GLY A 65 -2.86 8.66 -0.18
CA GLY A 65 -2.67 9.46 -1.39
C GLY A 65 -3.96 9.66 -2.19
N LYS A 66 -4.17 10.86 -2.73
CA LYS A 66 -5.25 11.18 -3.67
C LYS A 66 -4.83 10.74 -5.07
N VAL A 67 -5.45 9.67 -5.56
CA VAL A 67 -5.20 9.12 -6.88
C VAL A 67 -6.52 8.99 -7.66
N ARG A 68 -6.42 9.03 -8.98
CA ARG A 68 -7.58 8.91 -9.89
C ARG A 68 -7.71 7.52 -10.51
N ARG A 69 -6.63 6.73 -10.51
CA ARG A 69 -6.57 5.39 -11.13
C ARG A 69 -6.38 4.33 -10.06
N ALA A 70 -7.00 3.16 -10.24
CA ALA A 70 -6.80 2.02 -9.34
C ALA A 70 -5.41 1.37 -9.52
N LYS A 71 -4.84 1.41 -10.73
CA LYS A 71 -3.48 0.94 -11.04
C LYS A 71 -2.58 2.14 -11.33
N LEU A 72 -1.50 2.27 -10.56
CA LEU A 72 -0.57 3.40 -10.60
C LEU A 72 0.73 3.08 -11.35
N TYR A 73 0.66 2.23 -12.39
CA TYR A 73 1.85 1.81 -13.15
C TYR A 73 2.62 2.97 -13.80
N TYR A 74 1.95 4.11 -14.04
CA TYR A 74 2.62 5.33 -14.50
C TYR A 74 3.72 5.81 -13.54
N LEU A 75 3.70 5.45 -12.26
CA LEU A 75 4.76 5.77 -11.30
C LEU A 75 6.07 5.01 -11.57
N ARG A 76 6.10 4.08 -12.53
CA ARG A 76 7.33 3.41 -12.97
C ARG A 76 8.24 4.35 -13.77
N GLU A 77 7.63 5.17 -14.61
CA GLU A 77 8.32 6.09 -15.52
C GLU A 77 8.53 7.48 -14.89
N ARG A 78 7.69 7.87 -13.93
CA ARG A 78 7.79 9.17 -13.26
C ARG A 78 8.93 9.17 -12.24
N ARG A 79 9.68 10.28 -12.18
CA ARG A 79 10.76 10.53 -11.20
C ARG A 79 10.61 11.91 -10.57
N GLY A 80 11.26 12.10 -9.42
CA GLY A 80 11.28 13.39 -8.71
C GLY A 80 9.88 13.90 -8.33
N LYS A 81 9.63 15.19 -8.56
CA LYS A 81 8.36 15.86 -8.20
C LYS A 81 7.15 15.23 -8.89
N ALA A 82 7.31 14.71 -10.11
CA ALA A 82 6.22 14.11 -10.89
C ALA A 82 5.76 12.75 -10.35
N ALA A 83 6.59 12.06 -9.54
CA ALA A 83 6.22 10.82 -8.88
C ALA A 83 5.50 11.05 -7.54
N ARG A 84 5.46 12.30 -7.04
CA ARG A 84 4.87 12.61 -5.75
C ARG A 84 3.34 12.58 -5.84
N ILE A 85 2.73 11.76 -4.99
CA ILE A 85 1.26 11.71 -4.85
C ILE A 85 0.83 12.75 -3.81
N ARG A 86 -0.20 13.51 -4.14
CA ARG A 86 -0.81 14.47 -3.21
C ARG A 86 -1.49 13.72 -2.06
N GLU A 87 -1.27 14.17 -0.84
CA GLU A 87 -1.89 13.58 0.35
C GLU A 87 -3.35 14.01 0.49
N ILE A 88 -4.20 13.09 0.96
CA ILE A 88 -5.59 13.38 1.32
C ILE A 88 -5.57 13.98 2.72
N LYS A 89 -6.16 15.17 2.89
CA LYS A 89 -6.28 15.81 4.20
C LYS A 89 -7.21 14.99 5.11
N GLU A 90 -6.93 14.97 6.41
CA GLU A 90 -7.70 14.16 7.38
C GLU A 90 -9.20 14.49 7.40
N TRP A 91 -9.57 15.76 7.21
CA TRP A 91 -10.98 16.16 7.15
C TRP A 91 -11.73 15.55 5.95
N GLU A 92 -11.06 15.36 4.80
CA GLU A 92 -11.67 14.69 3.63
C GLU A 92 -11.92 13.21 3.94
N ILE A 93 -11.05 12.59 4.75
CA ILE A 93 -11.20 11.19 5.19
C ILE A 93 -12.38 11.06 6.14
N LYS A 94 -12.47 11.92 7.17
CA LYS A 94 -13.57 11.90 8.15
C LYS A 94 -14.91 12.10 7.45
N LYS A 95 -14.99 13.05 6.51
CA LYS A 95 -16.20 13.30 5.72
C LYS A 95 -16.64 12.07 4.92
N ARG A 96 -15.72 11.46 4.15
CA ARG A 96 -16.03 10.24 3.38
C ARG A 96 -16.42 9.04 4.25
N ALA A 97 -15.81 8.90 5.42
CA ALA A 97 -16.14 7.84 6.36
C ALA A 97 -17.56 8.03 6.91
N ALA A 98 -17.92 9.27 7.28
CA ALA A 98 -19.27 9.61 7.74
C ALA A 98 -20.34 9.38 6.64
N GLU A 99 -20.06 9.81 5.41
CA GLU A 99 -20.93 9.57 4.24
C GLU A 99 -21.14 8.07 3.99
N SER A 100 -20.06 7.28 4.10
CA SER A 100 -20.13 5.82 3.90
C SER A 100 -20.85 5.09 5.04
N ALA A 101 -20.83 5.64 6.26
CA ALA A 101 -21.55 5.09 7.41
C ALA A 101 -23.05 5.36 7.28
N ALA A 102 -23.43 6.61 6.97
CA ALA A 102 -24.83 6.98 6.75
C ALA A 102 -25.47 6.21 5.56
N ALA A 103 -24.70 5.94 4.51
CA ALA A 103 -25.16 5.14 3.37
C ALA A 103 -25.40 3.65 3.70
N LYS A 104 -24.69 3.10 4.71
CA LYS A 104 -24.88 1.71 5.16
C LYS A 104 -26.02 1.54 6.16
N GLU A 105 -26.41 2.62 6.84
CA GLU A 105 -27.51 2.61 7.83
C GLU A 105 -28.88 2.73 7.17
N ASN A 106 -28.93 3.33 5.97
CA ASN A 106 -30.13 3.43 5.13
C ASN A 106 -30.34 2.23 4.18
N GLN A 107 -29.66 1.11 4.41
CA GLN A 107 -29.73 -0.11 3.60
C GLN A 107 -29.97 -1.33 4.49
#